data_AF-A0A3D3S7W1-F1
#
_entry.id   AF-A0A3D3S7W1-F1
#
_cell.length_a   1.000
_cell.length_b   1.000
_cell.length_c   1.000
_cell.angle_alpha   90.00
_cell.angle_beta   90.00
_cell.angle_gamma   90.00
#
_symmetry.space_group_name_H-M   'P 1'
#
loop_
_entity.id
_entity.type
_entity.pdbx_description
1 polymer ?
#
loop_
_entity_poly.entity_id
_entity_poly.type
_entity_poly.pdbx_seq_one_letter_code
_entity_poly.pdbx_strand_id
1 'polypeptide(L)'
;GGSRVIGEMDRPSAKELIFDNAVYIHLGTQFIVKKLDIANKVCHVERKNVDYWTDAVVKTDLEVLTEDEHSDPASSTRFGWAVGDVLVRSQAEKYKKLRFHTQENVGFGEIYLPPEEMQTRTLVLLFPEGSAAGSFLARLDPATAAAALVGAARLLKSLAPAFVLCDPRDLGVSERVRDPHFSVPAIYLYDRYPGGTGLAEALREKLDELMAAAHERLNGCPCGEGCPSCIGADLATDRDYGAGEIAPPARKGGHGFKSLTGELLARCSGR
;
A
#
# COMPACT_ATOMS: atom_id res chain seq x y z
N GLY A 1 34.59 20.21 22.59
CA GLY A 1 33.49 19.24 22.42
C GLY A 1 32.75 19.62 21.16
N GLY A 2 32.99 18.90 20.06
CA GLY A 2 32.38 19.22 18.76
C GLY A 2 31.27 18.23 18.43
N SER A 3 30.12 18.75 18.00
CA SER A 3 29.10 17.93 17.35
C SER A 3 29.69 17.37 16.05
N ARG A 4 29.68 16.04 15.89
CA ARG A 4 30.15 15.34 14.70
C ARG A 4 28.95 14.79 13.94
N VAL A 5 28.88 15.04 12.64
CA VAL A 5 27.89 14.40 11.75
C VAL A 5 28.27 12.92 11.60
N ILE A 6 27.32 12.03 11.86
CA ILE A 6 27.54 10.58 11.78
C ILE A 6 26.86 9.94 10.57
N GLY A 7 25.89 10.60 9.94
CA GLY A 7 25.16 10.08 8.79
C GLY A 7 24.11 11.05 8.29
N GLU A 8 23.47 10.67 7.19
CA GLU A 8 22.40 11.40 6.52
C GLU A 8 21.23 10.45 6.22
N MET A 9 20.02 11.01 6.12
CA MET A 9 18.79 10.29 5.79
C MET A 9 17.86 11.24 5.05
N ASP A 10 17.11 10.74 4.08
CA ASP A 10 16.09 11.53 3.40
C ASP A 10 14.96 11.94 4.36
N ARG A 11 14.28 13.04 4.03
CA ARG A 11 13.27 13.65 4.89
C ARG A 11 12.07 12.73 5.18
N PRO A 12 11.45 12.04 4.20
CA PRO A 12 10.36 11.11 4.48
C PRO A 12 10.77 10.01 5.44
N SER A 13 11.88 9.31 5.16
CA SER A 13 12.41 8.26 6.04
C SER A 13 12.78 8.79 7.42
N ALA A 14 13.21 10.05 7.52
CA ALA A 14 13.57 10.65 8.80
C ALA A 14 12.39 10.72 9.78
N LYS A 15 11.18 11.01 9.28
CA LYS A 15 9.97 11.04 10.11
C LYS A 15 9.53 9.67 10.62
N GLU A 16 9.94 8.61 9.94
CA GLU A 16 9.57 7.23 10.27
C GLU A 16 10.65 6.49 11.05
N LEU A 17 11.92 6.82 10.86
CA LEU A 17 13.05 6.06 11.42
C LEU A 17 13.87 6.80 12.46
N ILE A 18 13.90 8.14 12.42
CA ILE A 18 14.70 8.97 13.34
C ILE A 18 13.86 10.11 13.95
N PHE A 19 12.60 9.82 14.25
CA PHE A 19 11.72 10.69 15.04
C PHE A 19 12.21 10.85 16.50
N ASP A 20 11.66 11.82 17.23
CA ASP A 20 12.01 12.07 18.64
C ASP A 20 11.86 10.78 19.49
N ASN A 21 12.94 10.37 20.17
CA ASN A 21 13.07 9.12 20.94
C ASN A 21 13.26 7.81 20.14
N ALA A 22 13.40 7.87 18.81
CA ALA A 22 13.75 6.69 18.02
C ALA A 22 15.14 6.16 18.38
N VAL A 23 15.33 4.85 18.21
CA VAL A 23 16.63 4.18 18.29
C VAL A 23 17.24 4.15 16.88
N TYR A 24 18.24 4.98 16.65
CA TYR A 24 19.02 5.00 15.42
C TYR A 24 20.26 4.11 15.57
N ILE A 25 20.42 3.13 14.67
CA ILE A 25 21.57 2.23 14.65
C ILE A 25 22.46 2.60 13.47
N HIS A 26 23.66 3.10 13.76
CA HIS A 26 24.64 3.49 12.76
C HIS A 26 25.88 2.60 12.86
N LEU A 27 26.10 1.74 11.86
CA LEU A 27 27.21 0.80 11.80
C LEU A 27 27.36 -0.02 13.11
N GLY A 28 26.23 -0.51 13.63
CA GLY A 28 26.15 -1.28 14.88
C GLY A 28 26.22 -0.44 16.17
N THR A 29 26.52 0.86 16.09
CA THR A 29 26.48 1.75 17.24
C THR A 29 25.07 2.32 17.43
N GLN A 30 24.55 2.23 18.66
CA GLN A 30 23.20 2.66 18.99
C GLN A 30 23.18 4.12 19.48
N PHE A 31 22.19 4.85 18.98
CA PHE A 31 21.90 6.22 19.37
C PHE A 31 20.41 6.37 19.66
N ILE A 32 20.07 7.23 20.62
CA ILE A 32 18.72 7.71 20.83
C ILE A 32 18.60 9.09 20.20
N VAL A 33 17.57 9.27 19.38
CA VAL A 33 17.20 10.58 18.85
C VAL A 33 16.69 11.45 19.98
N LYS A 34 17.34 12.61 20.16
CA LYS A 34 16.93 13.64 21.11
C LYS A 34 15.95 14.61 20.49
N LYS A 35 16.25 15.05 19.26
CA LYS A 35 15.42 15.99 18.53
C LYS A 35 15.62 15.88 17.04
N LEU A 36 14.54 15.68 16.30
CA LEU A 36 14.47 15.83 14.86
C LEU A 36 13.93 17.23 14.53
N ASP A 37 14.79 18.09 13.99
CA ASP A 37 14.43 19.39 13.47
C ASP A 37 14.26 19.31 11.95
N ILE A 38 13.00 19.16 11.53
CA ILE A 38 12.62 19.07 10.11
C ILE A 38 12.90 20.38 9.37
N ALA A 39 12.72 21.53 10.02
CA ALA A 39 12.88 22.84 9.38
C ALA A 39 14.35 23.09 9.01
N ASN A 40 15.26 22.78 9.95
CA ASN A 40 16.69 22.95 9.75
C ASN A 40 17.37 21.72 9.14
N LYS A 41 16.64 20.62 8.93
CA LYS A 41 17.17 19.34 8.41
C LYS A 41 18.30 18.77 9.26
N VAL A 42 18.17 18.87 10.59
CA VAL A 42 19.17 18.39 11.55
C VAL A 42 18.50 17.44 12.56
N CYS A 43 19.15 16.30 12.81
CA CYS A 43 18.75 15.36 13.84
C CYS A 43 19.85 15.26 14.90
N HIS A 44 19.51 15.63 16.14
CA HIS A 44 20.40 15.50 17.28
C HIS A 44 20.21 14.15 17.93
N VAL A 45 21.32 13.42 18.11
CA VAL A 45 21.32 12.08 18.68
C VAL A 45 22.34 11.97 19.82
N GLU A 46 22.07 11.09 20.77
CA GLU A 46 22.98 10.75 21.86
C GLU A 46 23.31 9.25 21.79
N ARG A 47 24.59 8.89 21.90
CA ARG A 47 24.99 7.49 21.98
C ARG A 47 24.44 6.88 23.26
N LYS A 48 23.67 5.79 23.14
CA LYS A 48 23.10 5.09 24.29
C LYS A 48 22.93 3.62 23.95
N ASN A 49 23.39 2.76 24.84
CA ASN A 49 23.13 1.32 24.74
C ASN A 49 21.75 1.03 25.33
N VAL A 50 20.87 0.45 24.51
CA VAL A 50 19.53 0.00 24.86
C VAL A 50 19.35 -1.46 24.42
N ASP A 51 18.36 -2.13 24.99
CA ASP A 51 18.02 -3.53 24.71
C ASP A 51 16.84 -3.69 23.74
N TYR A 52 16.42 -2.60 23.09
CA TYR A 52 15.32 -2.55 22.13
C TYR A 52 15.65 -1.66 20.92
N TRP A 53 14.90 -1.85 19.84
CA TRP A 53 14.83 -0.94 18.69
C TRP A 53 13.40 -0.39 18.55
N THR A 54 13.23 0.65 17.74
CA THR A 54 11.94 1.33 17.56
C THR A 54 11.39 1.12 16.16
N ASP A 55 10.09 0.88 16.09
CA ASP A 55 9.38 0.64 14.83
C ASP A 55 8.16 1.55 14.73
N ALA A 56 8.11 2.43 13.74
CA ALA A 56 7.01 3.36 13.55
C ALA A 56 5.81 2.68 12.91
N VAL A 57 4.61 3.04 13.36
CA VAL A 57 3.35 2.64 12.74
C VAL A 57 2.96 3.73 11.75
N VAL A 58 3.25 3.47 10.48
CA VAL A 58 2.96 4.38 9.36
C VAL A 58 1.59 4.07 8.78
N LYS A 59 0.76 5.09 8.61
CA LYS A 59 -0.51 5.01 7.90
C LYS A 59 -0.42 5.82 6.62
N THR A 60 -0.92 5.27 5.53
CA THR A 60 -1.04 5.97 4.25
C THR A 60 -2.52 6.10 3.88
N ASP A 61 -2.96 7.30 3.55
CA ASP A 61 -4.31 7.60 3.09
C ASP A 61 -4.29 8.30 1.74
N LEU A 62 -5.37 8.16 0.98
CA LEU A 62 -5.54 8.74 -0.36
C LEU A 62 -6.82 9.56 -0.45
N GLU A 63 -6.72 10.80 -0.86
CA GLU A 63 -7.87 11.66 -1.14
C GLU A 63 -7.93 11.96 -2.64
N VAL A 64 -9.07 11.69 -3.28
CA VAL A 64 -9.29 12.05 -4.70
C VAL A 64 -9.48 13.56 -4.79
N LEU A 65 -8.73 14.20 -5.69
CA LEU A 65 -8.78 15.64 -5.92
C LEU A 65 -9.57 15.96 -7.18
N THR A 66 -9.27 15.26 -8.28
CA THR A 66 -9.90 15.46 -9.58
C THR A 66 -10.13 14.12 -10.29
N GLU A 67 -11.05 14.15 -11.27
CA GLU A 67 -11.29 13.08 -12.23
C GLU A 67 -11.22 13.72 -13.62
N ASP A 68 -10.19 13.40 -14.38
CA ASP A 68 -9.96 13.98 -15.71
C ASP A 68 -10.62 13.11 -16.78
N GLU A 69 -10.50 11.79 -16.63
CA GLU A 69 -11.09 10.80 -17.52
C GLU A 69 -11.74 9.68 -16.70
N HIS A 70 -12.91 9.21 -17.14
CA HIS A 70 -13.57 8.10 -16.49
C HIS A 70 -14.35 7.26 -17.50
N SER A 71 -14.56 5.99 -17.16
CA SER A 71 -15.52 5.14 -17.86
C SER A 71 -16.94 5.62 -17.62
N ASP A 72 -17.83 5.49 -18.61
CA ASP A 72 -19.26 5.65 -18.38
C ASP A 72 -19.79 4.45 -17.57
N PRO A 73 -20.37 4.66 -16.37
CA PRO A 73 -20.92 3.59 -15.54
C PRO A 73 -21.95 2.71 -16.27
N ALA A 74 -22.73 3.27 -17.19
CA ALA A 74 -23.75 2.53 -17.93
C ALA A 74 -23.16 1.57 -18.98
N SER A 75 -21.95 1.87 -19.46
CA SER A 75 -21.22 1.06 -20.44
C SER A 75 -20.23 0.06 -19.80
N SER A 76 -19.94 0.24 -18.51
CA SER A 76 -18.91 -0.48 -17.75
C SER A 76 -19.38 -1.87 -17.31
N THR A 77 -19.60 -2.77 -18.27
CA THR A 77 -20.17 -4.11 -18.00
C THR A 77 -19.25 -5.01 -17.16
N ARG A 78 -17.92 -4.83 -17.26
CA ARG A 78 -16.94 -5.65 -16.51
C ARG A 78 -16.57 -5.03 -15.17
N PHE A 79 -16.09 -3.78 -15.21
CA PHE A 79 -15.69 -2.90 -14.11
C PHE A 79 -15.54 -1.48 -14.69
N GLY A 80 -15.51 -0.46 -13.84
CA GLY A 80 -15.26 0.93 -14.22
C GLY A 80 -13.82 1.36 -13.94
N TRP A 81 -13.42 2.52 -14.44
CA TRP A 81 -12.12 3.13 -14.14
C TRP A 81 -12.20 4.65 -14.18
N ALA A 82 -11.27 5.31 -13.49
CA ALA A 82 -11.06 6.75 -13.55
C ALA A 82 -9.56 7.08 -13.50
N VAL A 83 -9.16 8.16 -14.16
CA VAL A 83 -7.83 8.76 -14.08
C VAL A 83 -7.98 10.19 -13.57
N GLY A 84 -7.09 10.60 -12.66
CA GLY A 84 -7.08 11.95 -12.14
C GLY A 84 -6.04 12.13 -11.04
N ASP A 85 -6.16 13.21 -10.29
CA ASP A 85 -5.22 13.56 -9.22
C ASP A 85 -5.68 13.02 -7.86
N VAL A 86 -4.72 12.53 -7.08
CA VAL A 86 -4.89 12.15 -5.68
C VAL A 86 -3.86 12.83 -4.80
N LEU A 87 -4.25 13.09 -3.56
CA LEU A 87 -3.36 13.45 -2.48
C LEU A 87 -3.04 12.20 -1.65
N VAL A 88 -1.79 11.75 -1.71
CA VAL A 88 -1.27 10.68 -0.87
C VAL A 88 -0.70 11.29 0.40
N ARG A 89 -1.26 10.93 1.56
CA ARG A 89 -0.78 11.36 2.88
C ARG A 89 -0.16 10.18 3.61
N SER A 90 1.09 10.29 4.05
CA SER A 90 1.75 9.30 4.91
C SER A 90 2.07 9.91 6.27
N GLN A 91 1.71 9.22 7.36
CA GLN A 91 1.94 9.70 8.72
C GLN A 91 2.31 8.57 9.67
N ALA A 92 3.39 8.79 10.42
CA ALA A 92 3.74 8.00 11.59
C ALA A 92 3.21 8.69 12.85
N GLU A 93 2.27 8.06 13.56
CA GLU A 93 1.66 8.63 14.77
C GLU A 93 2.13 7.95 16.06
N LYS A 94 2.55 6.68 15.95
CA LYS A 94 2.94 5.84 17.08
C LYS A 94 4.16 5.02 16.70
N TYR A 95 4.90 4.57 17.71
CA TYR A 95 5.95 3.58 17.52
C TYR A 95 5.93 2.53 18.61
N LYS A 96 6.48 1.35 18.29
CA LYS A 96 6.70 0.23 19.19
C LYS A 96 8.16 0.21 19.61
N LYS A 97 8.43 -0.27 20.82
CA LYS A 97 9.76 -0.65 21.29
C LYS A 97 9.84 -2.17 21.28
N LEU A 98 10.72 -2.72 20.47
CA LEU A 98 10.85 -4.15 20.25
C LEU A 98 12.20 -4.62 20.81
N ARG A 99 12.16 -5.54 21.77
CA ARG A 99 13.37 -6.10 22.39
C ARG A 99 14.23 -6.77 21.32
N PHE A 100 15.54 -6.54 21.36
CA PHE A 100 16.47 -7.25 20.49
C PHE A 100 16.37 -8.76 20.71
N HIS A 101 16.56 -9.54 19.64
CA HIS A 101 16.52 -11.00 19.61
C HIS A 101 15.13 -11.62 19.82
N THR A 102 14.36 -11.18 20.82
CA THR A 102 13.04 -11.78 21.12
C THR A 102 11.89 -11.15 20.33
N GLN A 103 12.07 -9.92 19.82
CA GLN A 103 11.01 -9.13 19.18
C GLN A 103 9.78 -8.88 20.09
N GLU A 104 9.95 -9.06 21.40
CA GLU A 104 8.91 -8.77 22.37
C GLU A 104 8.63 -7.26 22.40
N ASN A 105 7.35 -6.89 22.40
CA ASN A 105 6.96 -5.50 22.56
C ASN A 105 7.13 -5.10 24.04
N VAL A 106 8.09 -4.21 24.28
CA VAL A 106 8.44 -3.70 25.62
C VAL A 106 7.90 -2.29 25.88
N GLY A 107 7.12 -1.73 24.95
CA GLY A 107 6.45 -0.45 25.13
C GLY A 107 6.09 0.25 23.83
N PHE A 108 5.45 1.40 23.98
CA PHE A 108 5.04 2.25 22.87
C PHE A 108 5.35 3.72 23.17
N GLY A 109 5.30 4.55 22.13
CA GLY A 109 5.28 5.99 22.26
C GLY A 109 4.55 6.64 21.09
N GLU A 110 4.39 7.96 21.19
CA GLU A 110 3.73 8.78 20.17
C GLU A 110 4.77 9.54 19.35
N ILE A 111 4.41 9.85 18.10
CA ILE A 111 5.19 10.64 17.16
C ILE A 111 4.36 11.87 16.82
N TYR A 112 4.90 13.05 17.10
CA TYR A 112 4.25 14.34 16.79
C TYR A 112 4.98 15.02 15.64
N LEU A 113 4.83 14.48 14.43
CA LEU A 113 5.38 15.04 13.20
C LEU A 113 4.25 15.29 12.19
N PRO A 114 4.35 16.35 11.37
CA PRO A 114 3.37 16.58 10.33
C PRO A 114 3.42 15.45 9.29
N PRO A 115 2.28 15.12 8.64
CA PRO A 115 2.25 14.14 7.57
C PRO A 115 3.20 14.54 6.42
N GLU A 116 3.69 13.56 5.68
CA GLU A 116 4.19 13.79 4.32
C GLU A 116 3.00 13.73 3.36
N GLU A 117 2.93 14.71 2.48
CA GLU A 117 1.84 14.87 1.52
C GLU A 117 2.41 14.94 0.11
N MET A 118 1.80 14.20 -0.81
CA MET A 118 2.20 14.15 -2.21
C MET A 118 0.97 14.14 -3.09
N GLN A 119 0.76 15.23 -3.83
CA GLN A 119 -0.20 15.25 -4.94
C GLN A 119 0.42 14.53 -6.12
N THR A 120 -0.31 13.61 -6.73
CA THR A 120 0.17 12.76 -7.81
C THR A 120 -0.98 12.23 -8.64
N ARG A 121 -0.68 11.56 -9.76
CA ARG A 121 -1.69 10.95 -10.63
C ARG A 121 -1.99 9.52 -10.24
N THR A 122 -3.24 9.11 -10.46
CA THR A 122 -3.72 7.75 -10.20
C THR A 122 -4.56 7.21 -11.36
N LEU A 123 -4.49 5.91 -11.56
CA LEU A 123 -5.53 5.11 -12.21
C LEU A 123 -6.30 4.38 -11.11
N VAL A 124 -7.61 4.60 -11.04
CA VAL A 124 -8.50 3.93 -10.11
C VAL A 124 -9.35 2.93 -10.87
N LEU A 125 -9.37 1.69 -10.40
CA LEU A 125 -10.32 0.66 -10.84
C LEU A 125 -11.52 0.68 -9.91
N LEU A 126 -12.71 0.76 -10.47
CA LEU A 126 -13.98 0.92 -9.76
C LEU A 126 -14.85 -0.31 -9.97
N PHE A 127 -15.45 -0.83 -8.89
CA PHE A 127 -16.27 -2.04 -8.95
C PHE A 127 -17.73 -1.77 -8.56
N PRO A 128 -18.48 -0.97 -9.35
CA PRO A 128 -19.89 -0.69 -9.05
C PRO A 128 -20.73 -1.96 -9.13
N GLU A 129 -21.79 -2.07 -8.32
CA GLU A 129 -22.63 -3.28 -8.25
C GLU A 129 -23.26 -3.68 -9.59
N GLY A 130 -23.48 -2.72 -10.50
CA GLY A 130 -23.98 -2.97 -11.85
C GLY A 130 -22.98 -3.64 -12.81
N SER A 131 -21.71 -3.75 -12.42
CA SER A 131 -20.66 -4.43 -13.20
C SER A 131 -20.52 -5.90 -12.79
N ALA A 132 -19.97 -6.74 -13.69
CA ALA A 132 -19.72 -8.14 -13.41
C ALA A 132 -18.82 -8.32 -12.17
N ALA A 133 -17.72 -7.58 -12.08
CA ALA A 133 -16.80 -7.63 -10.94
C ALA A 133 -17.42 -7.09 -9.64
N GLY A 134 -18.13 -5.95 -9.71
CA GLY A 134 -18.78 -5.38 -8.53
C GLY A 134 -19.92 -6.24 -7.98
N SER A 135 -20.75 -6.83 -8.85
CA SER A 135 -21.80 -7.78 -8.42
C SER A 135 -21.25 -9.06 -7.77
N PHE A 136 -20.03 -9.46 -8.12
CA PHE A 136 -19.33 -10.54 -7.41
C PHE A 136 -18.91 -10.09 -6.00
N LEU A 137 -18.23 -8.94 -5.89
CA LEU A 137 -17.79 -8.40 -4.60
C LEU A 137 -18.95 -8.14 -3.65
N ALA A 138 -20.08 -7.63 -4.14
CA ALA A 138 -21.27 -7.34 -3.34
C ALA A 138 -21.94 -8.60 -2.72
N ARG A 139 -21.65 -9.80 -3.25
CA ARG A 139 -22.15 -11.07 -2.70
C ARG A 139 -21.26 -11.65 -1.60
N LEU A 140 -20.07 -11.10 -1.41
CA LEU A 140 -19.12 -11.54 -0.41
C LEU A 140 -19.31 -10.73 0.88
N ASP A 141 -18.93 -11.31 2.02
CA ASP A 141 -18.80 -10.51 3.24
C ASP A 141 -17.61 -9.53 3.09
N PRO A 142 -17.59 -8.41 3.85
CA PRO A 142 -16.59 -7.36 3.68
C PRO A 142 -15.14 -7.83 3.82
N ALA A 143 -14.86 -8.82 4.68
CA ALA A 143 -13.50 -9.29 4.90
C ALA A 143 -13.02 -10.18 3.74
N THR A 144 -13.91 -10.99 3.17
CA THR A 144 -13.63 -11.78 1.97
C THR A 144 -13.48 -10.89 0.72
N ALA A 145 -14.30 -9.84 0.59
CA ALA A 145 -14.15 -8.84 -0.47
C ALA A 145 -12.80 -8.09 -0.35
N ALA A 146 -12.43 -7.66 0.86
CA ALA A 146 -11.13 -7.05 1.14
C ALA A 146 -9.99 -7.95 0.67
N ALA A 147 -10.08 -9.24 1.00
CA ALA A 147 -9.08 -10.19 0.62
C ALA A 147 -8.90 -10.24 -0.91
N ALA A 148 -9.99 -10.45 -1.66
CA ALA A 148 -9.93 -10.50 -3.13
C ALA A 148 -9.32 -9.23 -3.75
N LEU A 149 -9.66 -8.06 -3.20
CA LEU A 149 -9.10 -6.77 -3.63
C LEU A 149 -7.60 -6.67 -3.35
N VAL A 150 -7.13 -7.04 -2.15
CA VAL A 150 -5.71 -7.01 -1.81
C VAL A 150 -4.91 -7.94 -2.73
N GLY A 151 -5.42 -9.14 -2.99
CA GLY A 151 -4.80 -10.09 -3.90
C GLY A 151 -4.68 -9.53 -5.32
N ALA A 152 -5.76 -8.94 -5.84
CA ALA A 152 -5.77 -8.31 -7.15
C ALA A 152 -4.82 -7.10 -7.20
N ALA A 153 -4.87 -6.20 -6.21
CA ALA A 153 -4.03 -5.02 -6.09
C ALA A 153 -2.54 -5.37 -6.11
N ARG A 154 -2.12 -6.36 -5.31
CA ARG A 154 -0.72 -6.84 -5.28
C ARG A 154 -0.27 -7.40 -6.63
N LEU A 155 -1.11 -8.24 -7.25
CA LEU A 155 -0.79 -8.83 -8.54
C LEU A 155 -0.69 -7.76 -9.63
N LEU A 156 -1.65 -6.83 -9.69
CA LEU A 156 -1.63 -5.71 -10.62
C LEU A 156 -0.38 -4.85 -10.44
N LYS A 157 -0.06 -4.45 -9.20
CA LYS A 157 1.17 -3.70 -8.89
C LYS A 157 2.44 -4.46 -9.31
N SER A 158 2.45 -5.78 -9.19
CA SER A 158 3.61 -6.61 -9.55
C SER A 158 3.82 -6.71 -11.07
N LEU A 159 2.73 -6.63 -11.86
CA LEU A 159 2.77 -6.79 -13.31
C LEU A 159 2.84 -5.46 -14.05
N ALA A 160 2.19 -4.41 -13.53
CA ALA A 160 2.12 -3.08 -14.12
C ALA A 160 3.48 -2.53 -14.61
N PRO A 161 4.60 -2.65 -13.87
CA PRO A 161 5.90 -2.18 -14.32
C PRO A 161 6.38 -2.77 -15.65
N ALA A 162 5.98 -4.01 -15.98
CA ALA A 162 6.33 -4.64 -17.25
C ALA A 162 5.55 -4.05 -18.45
N PHE A 163 4.38 -3.46 -18.21
CA PHE A 163 3.55 -2.84 -19.25
C PHE A 163 3.92 -1.39 -19.54
N VAL A 164 4.37 -0.66 -18.52
CA VAL A 164 4.74 0.77 -18.63
C VAL A 164 6.24 1.03 -18.49
N LEU A 165 7.05 -0.03 -18.43
CA LEU A 165 8.53 0.01 -18.40
C LEU A 165 9.11 0.89 -17.27
N CYS A 166 8.53 0.81 -16.08
CA CYS A 166 9.00 1.55 -14.89
C CYS A 166 9.67 0.62 -13.85
N ASP A 167 10.28 1.21 -12.81
CA ASP A 167 10.70 0.44 -11.63
C ASP A 167 9.46 0.07 -10.79
N PRO A 168 9.38 -1.13 -10.18
CA PRO A 168 8.28 -1.49 -9.29
C PRO A 168 8.06 -0.55 -8.10
N ARG A 169 9.07 0.25 -7.73
CA ARG A 169 8.98 1.27 -6.68
C ARG A 169 8.35 2.59 -7.15
N ASP A 170 8.23 2.80 -8.46
CA ASP A 170 7.62 4.00 -9.04
C ASP A 170 6.08 3.98 -8.93
N LEU A 171 5.50 2.81 -8.65
CA LEU A 171 4.05 2.63 -8.49
C LEU A 171 3.68 2.31 -7.04
N GLY A 172 2.68 3.02 -6.54
CA GLY A 172 1.94 2.71 -5.33
C GLY A 172 0.68 1.92 -5.65
N VAL A 173 0.17 1.21 -4.65
CA VAL A 173 -1.16 0.58 -4.71
C VAL A 173 -1.89 0.82 -3.41
N SER A 174 -3.22 0.98 -3.49
CA SER A 174 -4.10 0.98 -2.34
C SER A 174 -5.46 0.45 -2.74
N GLU A 175 -6.08 -0.34 -1.88
CA GLU A 175 -7.41 -0.90 -2.11
C GLU A 175 -8.39 -0.48 -1.01
N ARG A 176 -9.66 -0.35 -1.39
CA ARG A 176 -10.75 0.04 -0.50
C ARG A 176 -11.96 -0.82 -0.78
N VAL A 177 -12.46 -1.52 0.23
CA VAL A 177 -13.73 -2.28 0.13
C VAL A 177 -14.91 -1.34 -0.09
N ARG A 178 -14.84 -0.15 0.51
CA ARG A 178 -15.78 0.94 0.28
C ARG A 178 -14.99 2.23 0.18
N ASP A 179 -14.83 2.71 -1.03
CA ASP A 179 -14.13 3.96 -1.27
C ASP A 179 -14.97 5.16 -0.77
N PRO A 180 -14.39 6.12 -0.03
CA PRO A 180 -15.12 7.27 0.47
C PRO A 180 -15.58 8.25 -0.61
N HIS A 181 -14.88 8.33 -1.74
CA HIS A 181 -15.20 9.23 -2.85
C HIS A 181 -16.23 8.59 -3.80
N PHE A 182 -15.91 7.39 -4.31
CA PHE A 182 -16.76 6.69 -5.28
C PHE A 182 -17.88 5.85 -4.67
N SER A 183 -17.87 5.62 -3.35
CA SER A 183 -18.83 4.79 -2.62
C SER A 183 -18.95 3.33 -3.08
N VAL A 184 -18.00 2.85 -3.90
CA VAL A 184 -17.90 1.48 -4.39
C VAL A 184 -16.52 0.90 -4.01
N PRO A 185 -16.32 -0.43 -4.08
CA PRO A 185 -14.98 -0.98 -3.94
C PRO A 185 -14.05 -0.44 -5.02
N ALA A 186 -12.78 -0.18 -4.67
CA ALA A 186 -11.80 0.44 -5.56
C ALA A 186 -10.38 -0.08 -5.36
N ILE A 187 -9.57 -0.06 -6.42
CA ILE A 187 -8.11 -0.27 -6.39
C ILE A 187 -7.44 0.91 -7.08
N TYR A 188 -6.54 1.58 -6.37
CA TYR A 188 -5.74 2.71 -6.84
C TYR A 188 -4.35 2.22 -7.25
N LEU A 189 -3.89 2.64 -8.42
CA LEU A 189 -2.51 2.53 -8.88
C LEU A 189 -2.01 3.95 -9.15
N TYR A 190 -1.06 4.43 -8.34
CA TYR A 190 -0.64 5.83 -8.38
C TYR A 190 0.86 5.99 -8.54
N ASP A 191 1.27 7.08 -9.17
CA ASP A 191 2.66 7.47 -9.32
C ASP A 191 3.27 7.80 -7.94
N ARG A 192 4.42 7.20 -7.59
CA ARG A 192 5.20 7.53 -6.38
C ARG A 192 6.15 8.70 -6.61
N TYR A 193 5.65 9.74 -7.28
CA TYR A 193 6.41 10.94 -7.59
C TYR A 193 5.50 12.18 -7.53
N PRO A 194 5.92 13.29 -6.90
CA PRO A 194 5.10 14.51 -6.85
C PRO A 194 4.73 15.04 -8.24
N GLY A 195 3.45 15.32 -8.47
CA GLY A 195 2.90 15.78 -9.75
C GLY A 195 2.63 14.66 -10.78
N GLY A 196 3.01 13.41 -10.47
CA GLY A 196 2.89 12.28 -11.37
C GLY A 196 3.96 12.25 -12.47
N THR A 197 4.15 11.07 -13.07
CA THR A 197 5.08 10.86 -14.19
C THR A 197 4.40 10.38 -15.46
N GLY A 198 3.09 10.19 -15.42
CA GLY A 198 2.30 9.70 -16.55
C GLY A 198 2.07 8.18 -16.53
N LEU A 199 2.44 7.48 -15.44
CA LEU A 199 2.24 6.03 -15.37
C LEU A 199 0.76 5.68 -15.26
N ALA A 200 -0.05 6.53 -14.62
CA ALA A 200 -1.49 6.34 -14.52
C ALA A 200 -2.16 6.29 -15.91
N GLU A 201 -1.86 7.25 -16.78
CA GLU A 201 -2.37 7.30 -18.16
C GLU A 201 -1.83 6.16 -19.00
N ALA A 202 -0.53 5.87 -18.91
CA ALA A 202 0.08 4.76 -19.65
C ALA A 202 -0.53 3.41 -19.24
N LEU A 203 -0.80 3.21 -17.94
CA LEU A 203 -1.49 2.02 -17.45
C LEU A 203 -2.92 1.96 -17.93
N ARG A 204 -3.59 3.12 -18.01
CA ARG A 204 -4.95 3.19 -18.53
C ARG A 204 -5.01 2.71 -19.97
N GLU A 205 -4.09 3.12 -20.84
CA GLU A 205 -4.01 2.65 -22.22
C GLU A 205 -3.79 1.12 -22.31
N LYS A 206 -3.11 0.54 -21.33
CA LYS A 206 -2.77 -0.88 -21.25
C LYS A 206 -3.65 -1.71 -20.32
N LEU A 207 -4.74 -1.14 -19.84
CA LEU A 207 -5.54 -1.72 -18.77
C LEU A 207 -6.11 -3.09 -19.12
N ASP A 208 -6.67 -3.26 -20.33
CA ASP A 208 -7.23 -4.55 -20.75
C ASP A 208 -6.16 -5.64 -20.89
N GLU A 209 -4.97 -5.28 -21.43
CA GLU A 209 -3.83 -6.20 -21.53
C GLU A 209 -3.32 -6.61 -20.13
N LEU A 210 -3.25 -5.66 -19.20
CA LEU A 210 -2.85 -5.87 -17.82
C LEU A 210 -3.85 -6.80 -17.08
N MET A 211 -5.16 -6.59 -17.23
CA MET A 211 -6.17 -7.45 -16.60
C MET A 211 -6.12 -8.88 -17.15
N ALA A 212 -5.93 -9.04 -18.46
CA ALA A 212 -5.77 -10.35 -19.08
C ALA A 212 -4.52 -11.07 -18.56
N ALA A 213 -3.38 -10.36 -18.47
CA ALA A 213 -2.15 -10.92 -17.96
C ALA A 213 -2.21 -11.27 -16.47
N ALA A 214 -2.90 -10.47 -15.65
CA ALA A 214 -3.13 -10.77 -14.24
C ALA A 214 -3.94 -12.06 -14.07
N HIS A 215 -5.02 -12.21 -14.83
CA HIS A 215 -5.82 -13.43 -14.81
C HIS A 215 -5.02 -14.66 -15.29
N GLU A 216 -4.28 -14.54 -16.40
CA GLU A 216 -3.43 -15.61 -16.91
C GLU A 216 -2.34 -16.01 -15.91
N ARG A 217 -1.65 -15.03 -15.32
CA ARG A 217 -0.61 -15.26 -14.32
C ARG A 217 -1.13 -16.00 -13.10
N LEU A 218 -2.32 -15.64 -12.63
CA LEU A 218 -2.91 -16.29 -11.46
C LEU A 218 -3.27 -17.75 -11.75
N ASN A 219 -3.87 -18.01 -12.92
CA ASN A 219 -4.28 -19.36 -13.34
C ASN A 219 -3.09 -20.26 -13.68
N GLY A 220 -2.04 -19.71 -14.29
CA GLY A 220 -0.80 -20.44 -14.61
C GLY A 220 0.10 -20.70 -13.40
N CYS A 221 -0.15 -20.05 -12.27
CA CYS A 221 0.67 -20.24 -11.06
C CYS A 221 0.37 -21.60 -10.40
N PRO A 222 1.39 -22.43 -10.08
CA PRO A 222 1.17 -23.76 -9.49
C PRO A 222 0.77 -23.73 -8.00
N CYS A 223 0.73 -22.56 -7.35
CA CYS A 223 0.38 -22.46 -5.93
C CYS A 223 -1.11 -22.73 -5.67
N GLY A 224 -1.45 -23.30 -4.52
CA GLY A 224 -2.85 -23.49 -4.10
C GLY A 224 -3.49 -22.22 -3.51
N GLU A 225 -2.80 -21.57 -2.57
CA GLU A 225 -3.39 -20.49 -1.74
C GLU A 225 -2.86 -19.09 -2.05
N GLY A 226 -1.86 -18.96 -2.92
CA GLY A 226 -1.13 -17.72 -3.19
C GLY A 226 0.36 -17.85 -2.85
N CYS A 227 1.21 -17.11 -3.57
CA CYS A 227 2.64 -17.03 -3.32
C CYS A 227 3.18 -15.64 -3.70
N PRO A 228 4.43 -15.29 -3.33
CA PRO A 228 5.03 -13.99 -3.67
C PRO A 228 5.07 -13.69 -5.17
N SER A 229 4.96 -14.71 -6.03
CA SER A 229 4.96 -14.56 -7.49
C SER A 229 3.56 -14.34 -8.10
N CYS A 230 2.49 -14.38 -7.30
CA CYS A 230 1.13 -14.06 -7.74
C CYS A 230 0.47 -13.02 -6.81
N ILE A 231 -0.37 -13.44 -5.86
CA ILE A 231 -1.18 -12.57 -4.99
C ILE A 231 -0.55 -12.34 -3.60
N GLY A 232 0.64 -12.88 -3.37
CA GLY A 232 1.29 -12.97 -2.06
C GLY A 232 0.98 -14.28 -1.34
N ALA A 233 1.83 -14.65 -0.38
CA ALA A 233 1.54 -15.71 0.58
C ALA A 233 0.75 -15.11 1.74
N ASP A 234 -0.39 -15.73 2.08
CA ASP A 234 -1.29 -15.47 3.23
C ASP A 234 -1.40 -14.00 3.72
N LEU A 235 -2.59 -13.40 3.59
CA LEU A 235 -2.90 -12.06 4.14
C LEU A 235 -2.66 -11.94 5.65
N ALA A 236 -2.53 -13.06 6.35
CA ALA A 236 -2.25 -13.10 7.79
C ALA A 236 -0.84 -12.59 8.17
N THR A 237 0.10 -12.50 7.22
CA THR A 237 1.52 -12.25 7.55
C THR A 237 2.09 -10.88 7.20
N ASP A 238 1.42 -10.03 6.42
CA ASP A 238 1.91 -8.67 6.17
C ASP A 238 1.36 -7.69 7.21
N ARG A 239 2.08 -7.55 8.32
CA ARG A 239 1.85 -6.53 9.35
C ARG A 239 2.32 -5.12 8.92
N ASP A 240 2.68 -4.94 7.66
CA ASP A 240 3.43 -3.76 7.17
C ASP A 240 2.62 -2.80 6.30
N TYR A 241 1.31 -3.00 6.14
CA TYR A 241 0.42 -1.95 5.62
C TYR A 241 -0.52 -1.52 6.74
N GLY A 242 -0.39 -0.25 7.15
CA GLY A 242 -1.27 0.41 8.10
C GLY A 242 -2.70 0.47 7.59
N ALA A 243 -3.42 -0.63 7.75
CA ALA A 243 -4.87 -0.67 7.85
C ALA A 243 -5.20 -1.04 9.30
N GLY A 244 -6.16 -0.34 9.88
CA GLY A 244 -6.70 -0.66 11.20
C GLY A 244 -7.06 -2.14 11.31
N GLU A 245 -7.02 -2.65 12.53
CA GLU A 245 -7.37 -4.01 12.94
C GLU A 245 -8.42 -4.70 12.06
N ILE A 246 -7.99 -5.32 10.97
CA ILE A 246 -8.73 -6.37 10.31
C ILE A 246 -7.90 -7.62 10.56
N ALA A 247 -8.26 -8.33 11.63
CA ALA A 247 -7.80 -9.71 11.80
C ALA A 247 -8.02 -10.45 10.47
N PRO A 248 -7.08 -11.29 10.02
CA PRO A 248 -7.26 -12.03 8.77
C PRO A 248 -8.62 -12.74 8.81
N PRO A 249 -9.43 -12.65 7.75
CA PRO A 249 -10.73 -13.28 7.73
C PRO A 249 -10.57 -14.74 8.14
N ALA A 250 -11.24 -15.14 9.22
CA ALA A 250 -11.37 -16.54 9.56
C ALA A 250 -11.90 -17.27 8.33
N ARG A 251 -11.18 -18.29 7.86
CA ARG A 251 -11.54 -19.10 6.68
C ARG A 251 -12.97 -19.63 6.84
N LYS A 252 -13.96 -18.90 6.34
CA LYS A 252 -15.36 -19.32 6.29
C LYS A 252 -15.76 -19.35 4.83
N GLY A 253 -15.96 -20.55 4.29
CA GLY A 253 -16.53 -20.71 2.94
C GLY A 253 -15.80 -21.62 1.96
N GLY A 254 -14.76 -22.36 2.35
CA GLY A 254 -14.17 -23.43 1.51
C GLY A 254 -13.46 -22.98 0.21
N HIS A 255 -13.52 -21.70 -0.16
CA HIS A 255 -12.78 -21.12 -1.29
C HIS A 255 -11.44 -20.56 -0.82
N GLY A 256 -10.34 -21.03 -1.41
CA GLY A 256 -9.00 -20.52 -1.15
C GLY A 256 -8.83 -19.08 -1.64
N PHE A 257 -7.93 -18.33 -1.00
CA PHE A 257 -7.67 -16.91 -1.27
C PHE A 257 -7.39 -16.61 -2.76
N LYS A 258 -6.65 -17.53 -3.40
CA LYS A 258 -6.38 -17.53 -4.83
C LYS A 258 -7.61 -17.65 -5.71
N SER A 259 -8.57 -18.49 -5.32
CA SER A 259 -9.81 -18.68 -6.06
C SER A 259 -10.63 -17.39 -6.12
N LEU A 260 -10.75 -16.69 -4.99
CA LEU A 260 -11.51 -15.44 -4.89
C LEU A 260 -10.91 -14.34 -5.77
N THR A 261 -9.60 -14.17 -5.70
CA THR A 261 -8.89 -13.21 -6.55
C THR A 261 -9.01 -13.57 -8.04
N GLY A 262 -8.93 -14.87 -8.37
CA GLY A 262 -9.11 -15.34 -9.75
C GLY A 262 -10.50 -15.09 -10.30
N GLU A 263 -11.52 -15.30 -9.48
CA GLU A 263 -12.90 -14.98 -9.81
C GLU A 263 -13.16 -13.49 -10.05
N LEU A 264 -12.51 -12.61 -9.27
CA LEU A 264 -12.55 -11.17 -9.50
C LEU A 264 -11.87 -10.80 -10.84
N LEU A 265 -10.65 -11.30 -11.07
CA LEU A 265 -9.87 -10.99 -12.28
C LEU A 265 -10.50 -11.57 -13.55
N ALA A 266 -11.10 -12.76 -13.48
CA ALA A 266 -11.83 -13.38 -14.60
C ALA A 266 -12.91 -12.43 -15.13
N ARG A 267 -13.77 -11.94 -14.22
CA ARG A 267 -14.86 -10.99 -14.54
C ARG A 267 -14.34 -9.67 -15.10
N CYS A 268 -13.23 -9.18 -14.56
CA CYS A 268 -12.60 -7.96 -15.10
C CYS A 268 -12.05 -8.17 -16.52
N SER A 269 -11.47 -9.34 -16.79
CA SER A 269 -10.92 -9.71 -18.11
C SER A 269 -11.98 -10.17 -19.12
N GLY A 270 -13.24 -10.33 -18.71
CA GLY A 270 -14.33 -10.82 -19.55
C GLY A 270 -14.30 -12.33 -19.82
N ARG A 271 -13.69 -13.10 -18.91
CA ARG A 271 -13.57 -14.56 -18.96
C ARG A 271 -14.44 -15.25 -17.92
#